data_AF-A0A914Z586-F1
#
_entry.id   AF-A0A914Z586-F1
#
_cell.length_a   1.000
_cell.length_b   1.000
_cell.length_c   1.000
_cell.angle_alpha   90.00
_cell.angle_beta   90.00
_cell.angle_gamma   90.00
#
_symmetry.space_group_name_H-M   'P 1'
#
loop_
_entity.id
_entity.type
_entity.pdbx_description
1 polymer ?
#
loop_
_entity_poly.entity_id
_entity_poly.type
_entity_poly.pdbx_seq_one_letter_code
_entity_poly.pdbx_strand_id
1 'polypeptide(L)'
;MELEGKIEPEVWTSFIDDLNRRYHKADSVTFASVFESSLGFITCNLSRVCVPSVWNRALKESETFIQERNRAVFIPNNLFIRDPASKGLRVIEVSILDEFVPQPQPTQESSCVTPMLTPRN
;
A
#
# COMPACT_ATOMS: atom_id res chain seq x y z
N MET A 1 -37.47 12.39 47.75
CA MET A 1 -36.22 13.15 47.90
C MET A 1 -35.56 12.74 49.20
N GLU A 2 -34.62 11.79 49.21
CA GLU A 2 -33.99 11.30 50.46
C GLU A 2 -32.69 12.03 50.82
N LEU A 3 -32.25 12.99 50.00
CA LEU A 3 -31.04 13.79 50.23
C LEU A 3 -31.33 15.22 50.71
N GLU A 4 -32.60 15.64 50.74
CA GLU A 4 -33.02 16.96 51.19
C GLU A 4 -32.67 17.10 52.68
N GLY A 5 -31.66 17.92 52.98
CA GLY A 5 -31.16 18.19 54.33
C GLY A 5 -29.80 17.58 54.68
N LYS A 6 -29.18 16.74 53.83
CA LYS A 6 -27.81 16.21 54.06
C LYS A 6 -26.72 16.91 53.25
N ILE A 7 -27.06 17.37 52.05
CA ILE A 7 -26.17 18.08 51.14
C ILE A 7 -26.96 19.22 50.51
N GLU A 8 -26.31 20.37 50.34
CA GLU A 8 -26.88 21.51 49.64
C GLU A 8 -27.15 21.13 48.17
N PRO A 9 -28.37 21.38 47.66
CA PRO A 9 -28.76 20.94 46.32
C PRO A 9 -27.88 21.52 45.20
N GLU A 10 -27.29 22.70 45.43
CA GLU A 10 -26.37 23.34 44.49
C GLU A 10 -25.04 22.57 44.38
N VAL A 11 -24.49 22.14 45.51
CA VAL A 11 -23.27 21.31 45.57
C VAL A 11 -23.50 19.95 44.91
N TRP A 12 -24.66 19.35 45.13
CA TRP A 12 -25.04 18.09 44.48
C TRP A 12 -25.14 18.24 42.96
N THR A 13 -25.82 19.29 42.51
CA THR A 13 -26.01 19.55 41.07
C THR A 13 -24.66 19.83 40.39
N SER A 14 -23.82 20.65 41.01
CA SER A 14 -22.46 20.93 40.52
C SER A 14 -21.63 19.65 40.43
N PHE A 15 -21.67 18.78 41.45
CA PHE A 15 -20.95 17.51 41.44
C PHE A 15 -21.42 16.57 40.31
N ILE A 16 -22.74 16.44 40.11
CA ILE A 16 -23.29 15.60 39.04
C ILE A 16 -22.90 16.14 37.66
N ASP A 17 -22.92 17.45 37.46
CA ASP A 17 -22.52 18.06 36.19
C ASP A 17 -21.03 17.85 35.90
N ASP A 18 -20.21 17.99 36.95
CA ASP A 18 -18.78 17.69 36.93
C ASP A 18 -18.49 16.20 36.63
N LEU A 19 -19.33 15.30 37.14
CA LEU A 19 -19.22 13.87 36.92
C LEU A 19 -19.62 13.50 35.48
N ASN A 20 -20.74 14.04 34.99
CA ASN A 20 -21.20 13.86 33.61
C ASN A 20 -20.17 14.37 32.60
N ARG A 21 -19.56 15.53 32.87
CA ARG A 21 -18.48 16.08 32.04
C ARG A 21 -17.27 15.15 31.97
N ARG A 22 -16.91 14.50 33.08
CA ARG A 22 -15.81 13.52 33.12
C ARG A 22 -16.15 12.26 32.33
N TYR A 23 -17.37 11.73 32.47
CA TYR A 23 -17.82 10.56 31.68
C TYR A 23 -17.89 10.86 30.19
N HIS A 24 -18.45 11.99 29.79
CA HIS A 24 -18.52 12.40 28.39
C HIS A 24 -17.13 12.53 27.75
N LYS A 25 -16.13 12.97 28.52
CA LYS A 25 -14.74 13.03 28.06
C LYS A 25 -14.11 11.63 27.92
N ALA A 26 -14.46 10.68 28.78
CA ALA A 26 -13.96 9.31 28.69
C ALA A 26 -14.53 8.58 27.46
N ASP A 27 -15.82 8.81 27.15
CA ASP A 27 -16.47 8.22 25.98
C ASP A 27 -15.85 8.73 24.68
N SER A 28 -15.58 10.03 24.56
CA SER A 28 -14.98 10.59 23.34
C SER A 28 -13.57 10.07 23.06
N VAL A 29 -12.77 9.82 24.11
CA VAL A 29 -11.45 9.19 23.99
C VAL A 29 -11.55 7.75 23.50
N THR A 30 -12.58 7.02 23.92
CA THR A 30 -12.81 5.64 23.48
C THR A 30 -13.18 5.57 22.01
N PHE A 31 -14.07 6.45 21.53
CA PHE A 31 -14.38 6.55 20.11
C PHE A 31 -13.15 6.93 19.27
N ALA A 32 -12.36 7.91 19.72
CA ALA A 32 -11.11 8.28 19.05
C ALA A 32 -10.14 7.08 18.95
N SER A 33 -9.96 6.34 20.05
CA SER A 33 -9.08 5.17 20.08
C SER A 33 -9.51 4.04 19.14
N VAL A 34 -10.83 3.82 19.01
CA VAL A 34 -11.40 2.84 18.05
C VAL A 34 -11.15 3.29 16.61
N PHE A 35 -11.33 4.57 16.31
CA PHE A 35 -11.06 5.12 14.98
C PHE A 35 -9.57 5.06 14.63
N GLU A 36 -8.69 5.39 15.56
CA GLU A 36 -7.23 5.27 15.37
C GLU A 36 -6.83 3.82 15.04
N SER A 37 -7.37 2.86 15.80
CA SER A 37 -7.09 1.43 15.57
C SER A 37 -7.65 0.95 14.23
N SER A 38 -8.86 1.38 13.88
CA SER A 38 -9.53 1.04 12.62
C SER A 38 -8.80 1.63 11.41
N LEU A 39 -8.39 2.89 11.50
CA LEU A 39 -7.59 3.55 10.47
C LEU A 39 -6.23 2.87 10.32
N GLY A 40 -5.57 2.50 11.43
CA GLY A 40 -4.32 1.74 11.38
C GLY A 40 -4.47 0.41 10.63
N PHE A 41 -5.54 -0.35 10.92
CA PHE A 41 -5.83 -1.59 10.20
C PHE A 41 -6.15 -1.36 8.72
N ILE A 42 -7.01 -0.37 8.41
CA ILE A 42 -7.37 -0.04 7.02
C ILE A 42 -6.13 0.42 6.24
N THR A 43 -5.31 1.32 6.79
CA THR A 43 -4.09 1.82 6.15
C THR A 43 -3.09 0.70 5.91
N CYS A 44 -2.92 -0.25 6.84
CA CYS A 44 -2.05 -1.41 6.64
C CYS A 44 -2.54 -2.34 5.52
N ASN A 45 -3.86 -2.55 5.43
CA ASN A 45 -4.43 -3.37 4.35
C ASN A 45 -4.37 -2.65 3.01
N LEU A 46 -4.62 -1.34 3.01
CA LEU A 46 -4.60 -0.51 1.81
C LEU A 46 -3.18 -0.37 1.26
N SER A 47 -2.15 -0.23 2.11
CA SER A 47 -0.76 -0.17 1.66
C SER A 47 -0.34 -1.43 0.90
N ARG A 48 -0.77 -2.61 1.37
CA ARG A 48 -0.47 -3.90 0.72
C ARG A 48 -1.04 -3.99 -0.69
N VAL A 49 -2.15 -3.32 -0.97
CA VAL A 49 -2.81 -3.36 -2.29
C VAL A 49 -2.39 -2.18 -3.17
N CYS A 50 -2.27 -0.98 -2.61
CA CYS A 50 -1.97 0.24 -3.36
C CYS A 50 -0.50 0.39 -3.73
N VAL A 51 0.44 -0.07 -2.89
CA VAL A 51 1.88 0.07 -3.21
C VAL A 51 2.25 -0.78 -4.43
N PRO A 52 1.85 -2.06 -4.54
CA PRO A 52 2.11 -2.83 -5.76
C PRO A 52 1.48 -2.20 -7.01
N SER A 53 0.28 -1.63 -6.93
CA SER A 53 -0.40 -1.07 -8.11
C SER A 53 0.25 0.21 -8.61
N VAL A 54 0.65 1.12 -7.72
CA VAL A 54 1.38 2.34 -8.08
C VAL A 54 2.77 2.01 -8.61
N TRP A 55 3.48 1.08 -7.96
CA TRP A 55 4.79 0.61 -8.40
C TRP A 55 4.75 -0.02 -9.80
N ASN A 56 3.80 -0.93 -10.03
CA ASN A 56 3.65 -1.59 -11.32
C ASN A 56 3.30 -0.58 -12.43
N ARG A 57 2.53 0.46 -12.12
CA ARG A 57 2.23 1.52 -13.08
C ARG A 57 3.49 2.28 -13.49
N ALA A 58 4.29 2.70 -12.52
CA ALA A 58 5.55 3.41 -12.78
C ALA A 58 6.57 2.56 -13.56
N LEU A 59 6.64 1.25 -13.28
CA LEU A 59 7.46 0.32 -14.05
C LEU A 59 7.04 0.24 -15.52
N LYS A 60 5.74 0.12 -15.77
CA LYS A 60 5.20 0.04 -17.14
C LYS A 60 5.44 1.33 -17.94
N GLU A 61 5.29 2.48 -17.29
CA GLU A 61 5.63 3.78 -17.89
C GLU A 61 7.13 3.86 -18.25
N SER A 62 8.00 3.37 -17.37
CA SER A 62 9.46 3.35 -17.60
C SER A 62 9.85 2.39 -18.73
N GLU A 63 9.25 1.21 -18.80
CA GLU A 63 9.47 0.24 -19.88
C GLU A 63 9.10 0.86 -21.25
N THR A 64 7.94 1.51 -21.31
CA THR A 64 7.44 2.16 -22.54
C THR A 64 8.41 3.26 -22.99
N PHE A 65 8.89 4.08 -22.04
CA PHE A 65 9.89 5.11 -22.32
C PHE A 65 11.21 4.55 -22.88
N ILE A 66 11.72 3.46 -22.30
CA ILE A 66 12.94 2.81 -22.77
C ILE A 66 12.74 2.25 -24.18
N GLN A 67 11.60 1.61 -24.45
CA GLN A 67 11.27 1.08 -25.78
C GLN A 67 11.18 2.20 -26.84
N GLU A 68 10.56 3.32 -26.52
CA GLU A 68 10.49 4.49 -27.40
C GLU A 68 11.89 5.06 -27.69
N ARG A 69 12.74 5.22 -26.66
CA ARG A 69 14.12 5.69 -26.84
C ARG A 69 14.99 4.71 -27.60
N ASN A 70 14.78 3.41 -27.40
CA ASN A 70 15.43 2.37 -28.20
C ASN A 70 15.11 2.52 -29.68
N ARG A 71 13.83 2.68 -30.03
CA ARG A 71 13.44 2.84 -31.44
C ARG A 71 13.92 4.15 -32.06
N ALA A 72 13.87 5.26 -31.30
CA ALA A 72 14.19 6.57 -31.84
C ALA A 72 15.71 6.86 -31.91
N VAL A 73 16.49 6.35 -30.95
CA VAL A 73 17.90 6.76 -30.76
C VAL A 73 18.86 5.58 -30.72
N PHE A 74 18.58 4.51 -29.97
CA PHE A 74 19.60 3.47 -29.76
C PHE A 74 19.72 2.51 -30.95
N ILE A 75 18.61 1.97 -31.46
CA ILE A 75 18.59 1.06 -32.61
C ILE A 75 19.28 1.66 -33.84
N PRO A 76 19.03 2.94 -34.25
CA PRO A 76 19.76 3.52 -35.39
C PRO A 76 21.26 3.72 -35.15
N ASN A 77 21.71 3.68 -33.89
CA ASN A 77 23.13 3.73 -33.52
C ASN A 77 23.72 2.34 -33.21
N ASN A 78 23.05 1.25 -33.61
CA ASN A 78 23.44 -0.13 -33.30
C ASN A 78 23.56 -0.42 -31.80
N LEU A 79 22.77 0.25 -30.98
CA LEU A 79 22.70 0.04 -29.54
C LEU A 79 21.29 -0.43 -29.14
N PHE A 80 21.20 -1.29 -28.13
CA PHE A 80 19.93 -1.71 -27.57
C PHE A 80 20.00 -1.74 -26.05
N ILE A 81 19.10 -1.01 -25.40
CA ILE A 81 18.99 -0.99 -23.94
C ILE A 81 17.90 -1.97 -23.51
N ARG A 82 18.25 -2.95 -22.69
CA ARG A 82 17.24 -3.85 -22.10
C ARG A 82 16.62 -3.19 -20.87
N ASP A 83 15.32 -3.38 -20.68
CA ASP A 83 14.61 -2.87 -19.50
C ASP A 83 15.21 -3.44 -18.19
N PRO A 84 15.71 -2.58 -17.28
CA PRO A 84 16.29 -3.00 -16.01
C PRO A 84 15.27 -3.68 -15.07
N ALA A 85 13.95 -3.51 -15.27
CA ALA A 85 12.94 -4.20 -14.47
C ALA A 85 13.06 -5.72 -14.56
N SER A 86 13.46 -6.25 -15.72
CA SER A 86 13.73 -7.69 -15.94
C SER A 86 14.87 -8.25 -15.07
N LYS A 87 15.72 -7.39 -14.52
CA LYS A 87 16.85 -7.74 -13.62
C LYS A 87 16.62 -7.26 -12.18
N GLY A 88 15.41 -6.82 -11.86
CA GLY A 88 15.08 -6.24 -10.56
C GLY A 88 15.69 -4.87 -10.31
N LEU A 89 15.84 -4.04 -11.36
CA LEU A 89 16.32 -2.65 -11.32
C LEU A 89 17.77 -2.44 -10.85
N ARG A 90 18.58 -3.50 -10.82
CA ARG A 90 19.95 -3.46 -10.29
C ARG A 90 21.01 -3.11 -11.33
N VAL A 91 20.74 -3.40 -12.61
CA VAL A 91 21.71 -3.25 -13.70
C VAL A 91 20.96 -2.82 -14.98
N ILE A 92 21.57 -1.91 -15.74
CA ILE A 92 21.14 -1.54 -17.09
C ILE A 92 22.07 -2.26 -18.07
N GLU A 93 21.51 -3.08 -18.95
CA GLU A 93 22.27 -3.80 -19.98
C GLU A 93 22.18 -3.05 -21.30
N VAL A 94 23.35 -2.81 -21.91
CA VAL A 94 23.47 -2.17 -23.22
C VAL A 94 24.13 -3.18 -24.16
N SER A 95 23.42 -3.59 -25.19
CA SER A 95 23.92 -4.50 -26.23
C SER A 95 24.32 -3.71 -27.47
N ILE A 96 25.42 -4.09 -28.09
CA ILE A 96 25.84 -3.60 -29.42
C ILE A 96 25.27 -4.58 -30.45
N LEU A 97 24.51 -4.08 -31.41
CA LEU A 97 23.88 -4.88 -32.46
C LEU A 97 24.87 -5.03 -33.63
N ASP A 98 25.66 -6.11 -33.64
CA ASP A 98 26.58 -6.43 -34.75
C ASP A 98 25.88 -7.17 -35.91
N GLU A 99 24.76 -7.84 -35.65
CA GLU A 99 23.89 -8.46 -36.66
C GLU A 99 22.45 -8.51 -36.11
N PHE A 100 21.46 -8.13 -36.92
CA PHE A 100 20.04 -8.15 -36.51
C PHE A 100 19.58 -9.61 -36.31
N VAL A 101 19.76 -10.13 -35.09
CA VAL A 101 19.09 -11.34 -34.62
C VAL A 101 17.78 -10.90 -33.96
N PRO A 102 16.60 -11.22 -34.52
CA PRO A 102 15.33 -10.91 -33.88
C PRO A 102 15.27 -11.61 -32.53
N GLN A 103 15.28 -10.85 -31.44
CA GLN A 103 15.17 -11.41 -30.10
C GLN A 103 13.77 -12.01 -29.92
N PRO A 104 13.64 -13.28 -29.48
CA PRO A 104 12.35 -13.84 -29.13
C PRO A 104 11.77 -13.06 -27.95
N GLN A 105 10.51 -12.63 -28.09
CA GLN A 105 9.74 -11.96 -27.05
C GLN A 105 9.74 -12.81 -25.77
N PRO A 106 9.80 -12.19 -24.57
CA PRO A 106 9.74 -12.92 -23.33
C PRO A 106 8.40 -13.68 -23.26
N THR A 107 8.49 -15.00 -23.24
CA THR A 107 7.37 -15.89 -22.96
C THR A 107 6.85 -15.54 -21.57
N GLN A 108 5.58 -15.14 -21.49
CA GLN A 108 4.86 -15.08 -20.23
C GLN A 108 4.84 -16.49 -19.64
N GLU A 109 5.75 -16.77 -18.70
CA GLU A 109 5.63 -17.93 -17.81
C GLU A 109 4.35 -17.75 -17.01
N SER A 110 3.36 -18.48 -17.47
CA SER A 110 2.03 -18.60 -16.94
C SER A 110 2.09 -19.60 -15.80
N SER A 111 1.55 -19.20 -14.66
CA SER A 111 0.91 -20.09 -13.69
C SER A 111 1.82 -21.11 -12.97
N CYS A 112 2.47 -20.69 -11.89
CA CYS A 112 2.70 -21.63 -10.79
C CYS A 112 1.37 -21.77 -10.03
N VAL A 113 0.52 -22.68 -10.51
CA VAL A 113 -0.61 -23.20 -9.71
C VAL A 113 0.01 -23.99 -8.56
N THR A 114 -0.08 -23.46 -7.35
CA THR A 114 0.22 -24.22 -6.13
C THR A 114 -0.68 -25.45 -6.10
N PRO A 115 -0.15 -26.69 -6.07
CA PRO A 115 -0.98 -27.86 -5.82
C PRO A 115 -1.49 -27.77 -4.38
N MET A 116 -2.81 -27.76 -4.23
CA MET A 116 -3.53 -27.91 -2.97
C MET A 116 -2.99 -29.15 -2.23
N LEU A 117 -2.45 -28.95 -1.02
CA LEU A 117 -2.17 -30.04 -0.10
C LEU A 117 -3.50 -30.70 0.28
N THR A 118 -3.67 -31.97 -0.10
CA THR A 118 -4.70 -32.84 0.46
C THR A 118 -4.33 -33.18 1.92
N PRO A 119 -5.28 -33.18 2.86
CA PRO A 119 -5.03 -33.65 4.21
C PRO A 119 -4.85 -35.18 4.22
N ARG A 120 -3.81 -35.63 4.93
CA ARG A 120 -3.45 -37.03 5.15
C ARG A 120 -4.18 -37.53 6.40
N ASN A 121 -5.06 -38.52 6.21
CA ASN A 121 -5.71 -39.43 7.18
C ASN A 121 -6.18 -38.87 8.52
#